data_AF-A0A2M8DMU0-F1
#
_entry.id   AF-A0A2M8DMU0-F1
#
_cell.length_a   1.000
_cell.length_b   1.000
_cell.length_c   1.000
_cell.angle_alpha   90.00
_cell.angle_beta   90.00
_cell.angle_gamma   90.00
#
_symmetry.space_group_name_H-M   'P 1'
#
loop_
_entity.id
_entity.type
_entity.pdbx_description
1 polymer ?
#
loop_
_entity_poly.entity_id
_entity_poly.type
_entity_poly.pdbx_seq_one_letter_code
_entity_poly.pdbx_strand_id
1 'polypeptide(L)'
;MIPLPLTPKVIEKKGNKATFEIEALYPGYGVTIGNSLRRVLLSSLPGAAVTQVKIKGVSHEFSTIPGVMEDIISILLNLKQLRLRVFSDEPQIGTLKIKGEKKVKGSDFKLPPQVELVNQDAPVATLTDKKAQLEMEIQIEKGLGYLPVERRKKGKLEIGAIALDAIFTPVRNV
;
A
#
# COMPACT_ATOMS: atom_id res chain seq x y z
N MET A 1 42.87 5.05 18.29
CA MET A 1 41.90 3.94 18.19
C MET A 1 40.53 4.58 17.98
N ILE A 2 39.82 4.24 16.90
CA ILE A 2 38.47 4.80 16.67
C ILE A 2 37.55 4.12 17.70
N PRO A 3 36.84 4.88 18.57
CA PRO A 3 35.92 4.28 19.52
C PRO A 3 34.80 3.56 18.76
N LEU A 4 34.45 2.37 19.21
CA LEU A 4 33.30 1.65 18.67
C LEU A 4 32.01 2.42 19.01
N PRO A 5 31.04 2.51 18.09
CA PRO A 5 29.77 3.14 18.37
C PRO A 5 29.05 2.42 19.52
N LEU A 6 28.30 3.18 20.31
CA LEU A 6 27.44 2.62 21.34
C LEU A 6 26.25 1.91 20.70
N THR A 7 25.67 0.94 21.42
CA THR A 7 24.44 0.27 20.99
C THR A 7 23.32 1.29 20.80
N PRO A 8 22.59 1.27 19.67
CA PRO A 8 21.48 2.20 19.43
C PRO A 8 20.44 2.15 20.54
N LYS A 9 20.01 3.32 21.01
CA LYS A 9 18.97 3.46 22.04
C LYS A 9 17.63 3.76 21.40
N VAL A 10 16.55 3.18 21.93
CA VAL A 10 15.19 3.53 21.54
C VAL A 10 14.70 4.62 22.49
N ILE A 11 14.56 5.84 21.97
CA ILE A 11 14.12 7.01 22.76
C ILE A 11 12.60 7.00 22.93
N GLU A 12 11.89 6.65 21.86
CA GLU A 12 10.43 6.66 21.85
C GLU A 12 9.92 5.54 20.94
N LYS A 13 8.90 4.81 21.38
CA LYS A 13 8.15 3.87 20.55
C LYS A 13 6.67 4.05 20.84
N LYS A 14 5.94 4.64 19.88
CA LYS A 14 4.50 4.90 19.95
C LYS A 14 3.81 4.35 18.72
N GLY A 15 3.10 3.23 18.87
CA GLY A 15 2.38 2.57 17.78
C GLY A 15 3.31 2.30 16.59
N ASN A 16 3.02 2.96 15.46
CA ASN A 16 3.75 2.81 14.19
C ASN A 16 4.92 3.81 14.01
N LYS A 17 5.34 4.50 15.08
CA LYS A 17 6.47 5.44 15.07
C LYS A 17 7.50 5.05 16.13
N ALA A 18 8.77 5.08 15.77
CA ALA A 18 9.89 4.89 16.68
C ALA A 18 11.00 5.89 16.41
N THR A 19 11.67 6.34 17.46
CA THR A 19 12.81 7.28 17.42
C THR A 19 14.03 6.57 18.01
N PHE A 20 15.11 6.53 17.23
CA PHE A 20 16.36 5.87 17.60
C PHE A 20 17.48 6.89 17.73
N GLU A 21 18.35 6.69 18.71
CA GLU A 21 19.54 7.52 18.95
C GLU A 21 20.79 6.64 18.81
N ILE A 22 21.76 7.14 18.03
CA ILE A 22 23.05 6.49 17.79
C ILE A 22 24.14 7.49 18.14
N GLU A 23 24.93 7.18 19.15
CA GLU A 23 25.96 8.06 19.70
C GLU A 23 27.37 7.48 19.50
N ALA A 24 28.38 8.27 19.87
CA ALA A 24 29.81 7.91 19.78
C ALA A 24 30.29 7.58 18.35
N LEU A 25 29.71 8.22 17.34
CA LEU A 25 30.16 8.13 15.96
C LEU A 25 31.36 9.07 15.71
N TYR A 26 32.29 8.62 14.88
CA TYR A 26 33.35 9.49 14.39
C TYR A 26 32.74 10.68 13.62
N PRO A 27 33.32 11.89 13.71
CA PRO A 27 32.82 13.05 12.98
C PRO A 27 32.57 12.75 11.49
N GLY A 28 31.38 13.10 11.00
CA GLY A 28 30.92 12.84 9.63
C GLY A 28 30.16 11.52 9.43
N TYR A 29 30.37 10.50 10.26
CA TYR A 29 29.72 9.19 10.09
C TYR A 29 28.21 9.24 10.32
N GLY A 30 27.72 10.19 11.13
CA GLY A 30 26.28 10.40 11.33
C GLY A 30 25.52 10.62 10.01
N VAL A 31 26.09 11.44 9.10
CA VAL A 31 25.47 11.71 7.79
C VAL A 31 25.53 10.47 6.89
N THR A 32 26.68 9.79 6.86
CA THR A 32 26.89 8.58 6.07
C THR A 32 25.91 7.47 6.46
N ILE A 33 25.81 7.17 7.75
CA ILE A 33 24.92 6.13 8.29
C ILE A 33 23.46 6.58 8.15
N GLY A 34 23.12 7.81 8.53
CA GLY A 34 21.75 8.33 8.47
C GLY A 34 21.16 8.27 7.07
N ASN A 35 21.90 8.73 6.05
CA ASN A 35 21.44 8.66 4.66
C ASN A 35 21.33 7.20 4.17
N SER A 36 22.27 6.34 4.56
CA SER A 36 22.26 4.93 4.18
C SER A 36 21.03 4.20 4.76
N LEU A 37 20.77 4.37 6.06
CA LEU A 37 19.59 3.81 6.73
C LEU A 37 18.30 4.34 6.12
N ARG A 38 18.21 5.65 5.89
CA ARG A 38 17.03 6.26 5.24
C ARG A 38 16.73 5.64 3.89
N ARG A 39 17.75 5.42 3.05
CA ARG A 39 17.61 4.78 1.73
C ARG A 39 17.16 3.33 1.86
N VAL A 40 17.76 2.56 2.77
CA VAL A 40 17.41 1.16 2.99
C VAL A 40 15.97 1.02 3.47
N LEU A 41 15.56 1.82 4.46
CA LEU A 41 14.20 1.80 5.02
C LEU A 41 13.14 2.17 3.99
N LEU A 42 13.39 3.14 3.12
CA LEU A 42 12.42 3.60 2.13
C LEU A 42 12.38 2.75 0.86
N SER A 43 13.47 2.06 0.48
CA SER A 43 13.59 1.45 -0.85
C SER A 43 13.91 -0.05 -0.86
N SER A 44 14.42 -0.62 0.23
CA SER A 44 14.97 -1.99 0.22
C SER A 44 14.21 -2.97 1.12
N LEU A 45 13.16 -2.51 1.81
CA LEU A 45 12.33 -3.40 2.61
C LEU A 45 11.26 -4.10 1.74
N PRO A 46 11.10 -5.42 1.89
CA PRO A 46 10.03 -6.14 1.22
C PRO A 46 8.68 -5.74 1.80
N GLY A 47 7.69 -5.59 0.93
CA GLY A 47 6.30 -5.43 1.32
C GLY A 47 5.37 -5.74 0.17
N ALA A 48 4.09 -5.41 0.33
CA ALA A 48 3.07 -5.72 -0.64
C ALA A 48 2.16 -4.52 -0.90
N ALA A 49 1.69 -4.42 -2.14
CA ALA A 49 0.85 -3.31 -2.60
C ALA A 49 -0.17 -3.80 -3.62
N VAL A 50 -1.28 -3.08 -3.74
CA VAL A 50 -2.22 -3.23 -4.85
C VAL A 50 -1.56 -2.67 -6.12
N THR A 51 -1.64 -3.43 -7.21
CA THR A 51 -0.89 -3.17 -8.44
C THR A 51 -1.80 -2.88 -9.62
N GLN A 52 -2.96 -3.51 -9.61
CA GLN A 52 -4.01 -3.34 -10.61
C GLN A 52 -5.36 -3.41 -9.90
N VAL A 53 -6.32 -2.68 -10.43
CA VAL A 53 -7.73 -2.82 -10.06
C VAL A 53 -8.56 -2.97 -11.31
N LYS A 54 -9.60 -3.80 -11.23
CA LYS A 54 -10.61 -3.96 -12.26
C LYS A 54 -11.96 -3.72 -11.62
N ILE A 55 -12.64 -2.64 -12.01
CA ILE A 55 -13.93 -2.25 -11.43
C ILE A 55 -15.01 -2.47 -12.47
N LYS A 56 -16.09 -3.15 -12.09
CA LYS A 56 -17.17 -3.48 -13.02
C LYS A 56 -17.88 -2.22 -13.51
N GLY A 57 -18.02 -2.09 -14.83
CA GLY A 57 -18.68 -0.95 -15.46
C GLY A 57 -17.80 0.30 -15.59
N VAL A 58 -16.53 0.22 -15.21
CA VAL A 58 -15.55 1.30 -15.30
C VAL A 58 -14.51 0.94 -16.36
N SER A 59 -14.38 1.80 -17.37
CA SER A 59 -13.39 1.62 -18.44
C SER A 59 -12.10 2.40 -18.21
N HIS A 60 -12.16 3.51 -17.46
CA HIS A 60 -11.03 4.40 -17.19
C HIS A 60 -11.13 5.07 -15.81
N GLU A 61 -9.98 5.57 -15.34
CA GLU A 61 -9.81 6.17 -14.01
C GLU A 61 -10.54 7.51 -13.79
N PHE A 62 -10.88 8.23 -14.86
CA PHE A 62 -11.58 9.53 -14.78
C PHE A 62 -13.11 9.43 -14.73
N SER A 63 -13.67 8.25 -14.42
CA SER A 63 -15.11 8.03 -14.39
C SER A 63 -15.67 8.11 -12.97
N THR A 64 -16.99 8.05 -12.85
CA THR A 64 -17.72 8.00 -11.59
C THR A 64 -18.67 6.80 -11.59
N ILE A 65 -19.02 6.31 -10.40
CA ILE A 65 -19.98 5.20 -10.25
C ILE A 65 -21.28 5.77 -9.66
N PRO A 66 -22.43 5.64 -10.34
CA PRO A 66 -23.70 6.06 -9.77
C PRO A 66 -23.97 5.41 -8.42
N GLY A 67 -24.34 6.22 -7.42
CA GLY A 67 -24.63 5.76 -6.05
C GLY A 67 -23.39 5.48 -5.19
N VAL A 68 -22.19 5.89 -5.63
CA VAL A 68 -20.97 5.94 -4.82
C VAL A 68 -20.57 7.40 -4.63
N MET A 69 -20.16 7.77 -3.42
CA MET A 69 -19.81 9.16 -3.07
C MET A 69 -18.47 9.60 -3.68
N GLU A 70 -17.49 8.70 -3.69
CA GLU A 70 -16.14 8.94 -4.19
C GLU A 70 -16.04 8.72 -5.71
N ASP A 71 -15.19 9.50 -6.38
CA ASP A 71 -14.79 9.23 -7.76
C ASP A 71 -13.78 8.06 -7.82
N ILE A 72 -13.52 7.56 -9.04
CA ILE A 72 -12.61 6.43 -9.22
C ILE A 72 -11.19 6.80 -8.75
N ILE A 73 -10.72 8.02 -8.98
CA ILE A 73 -9.40 8.47 -8.52
C ILE A 73 -9.28 8.38 -6.99
N SER A 74 -10.30 8.83 -6.27
CA SER A 74 -10.36 8.76 -4.80
C SER A 74 -10.36 7.31 -4.32
N ILE A 75 -11.10 6.42 -5.00
CA ILE A 75 -11.07 4.98 -4.72
C ILE A 75 -9.65 4.42 -4.95
N LEU A 76 -9.00 4.75 -6.07
CA LEU A 76 -7.63 4.32 -6.36
C LEU A 76 -6.64 4.80 -5.29
N LEU A 77 -6.77 6.05 -4.83
CA LEU A 77 -5.96 6.60 -3.74
C LEU A 77 -6.20 5.87 -2.42
N ASN A 78 -7.46 5.56 -2.10
CA ASN A 78 -7.82 4.78 -0.92
C ASN A 78 -7.24 3.36 -0.97
N LEU A 79 -7.26 2.71 -2.13
CA LEU A 79 -6.64 1.39 -2.33
C LEU A 79 -5.13 1.42 -2.11
N LYS A 80 -4.43 2.50 -2.51
CA LYS A 80 -3.00 2.70 -2.20
C LYS A 80 -2.72 2.84 -0.69
N GLN A 81 -3.73 3.17 0.13
CA GLN A 81 -3.59 3.25 1.59
C GLN A 81 -3.77 1.91 2.30
N LEU A 82 -4.22 0.86 1.60
CA LEU A 82 -4.27 -0.49 2.16
C LEU A 82 -2.85 -0.97 2.52
N ARG A 83 -2.73 -1.66 3.65
CA ARG A 83 -1.48 -2.24 4.15
C ARG A 83 -1.67 -3.73 4.22
N LEU A 84 -1.00 -4.40 3.30
CA LEU A 84 -1.17 -5.82 3.03
C LEU A 84 0.12 -6.54 3.39
N ARG A 85 -0.01 -7.73 3.95
CA ARG A 85 1.09 -8.68 4.13
C ARG A 85 0.79 -9.89 3.26
N VAL A 86 1.75 -10.25 2.41
CA VAL A 86 1.60 -11.35 1.46
C VAL A 86 2.66 -12.40 1.76
N PHE A 87 2.23 -13.64 1.88
CA PHE A 87 3.10 -14.79 2.18
C PHE A 87 3.53 -15.54 0.92
N SER A 88 2.82 -15.34 -0.19
CA SER A 88 3.19 -15.83 -1.53
C SER A 88 4.20 -14.92 -2.22
N ASP A 89 4.98 -15.48 -3.16
CA ASP A 89 5.73 -14.69 -4.15
C ASP A 89 4.93 -14.46 -5.44
N GLU A 90 3.84 -15.19 -5.65
CA GLU A 90 2.95 -15.03 -6.82
C GLU A 90 1.90 -13.93 -6.59
N PRO A 91 1.46 -13.22 -7.66
CA PRO A 91 0.36 -12.27 -7.59
C PRO A 91 -0.90 -12.91 -7.00
N GLN A 92 -1.53 -12.22 -6.06
CA GLN A 92 -2.76 -12.67 -5.39
C GLN A 92 -3.92 -11.77 -5.80
N ILE A 93 -5.11 -12.36 -5.97
CA ILE A 93 -6.31 -11.64 -6.38
C ILE A 93 -7.26 -11.51 -5.19
N GLY A 94 -7.60 -10.28 -4.83
CA GLY A 94 -8.65 -9.95 -3.86
C GLY A 94 -9.92 -9.49 -4.57
N THR A 95 -11.08 -9.85 -4.04
CA THR A 95 -12.37 -9.45 -4.64
C THR A 95 -13.24 -8.70 -3.63
N LEU A 96 -13.99 -7.71 -4.11
CA LEU A 96 -14.95 -6.96 -3.33
C LEU A 96 -16.28 -6.95 -4.08
N LYS A 97 -17.36 -7.34 -3.40
CA LYS A 97 -18.71 -7.32 -3.94
C LYS A 97 -19.69 -6.89 -2.86
N ILE A 98 -20.08 -5.61 -2.90
CA ILE A 98 -20.98 -4.99 -1.92
C ILE A 98 -22.18 -4.40 -2.65
N LYS A 99 -23.34 -4.49 -2.00
CA LYS A 99 -24.61 -3.93 -2.47
C LYS A 99 -25.27 -3.15 -1.35
N GLY A 100 -25.99 -2.10 -1.73
CA GLY A 100 -26.75 -1.26 -0.82
C GLY A 100 -25.89 -0.22 -0.11
N GLU A 101 -26.58 0.67 0.59
CA GLU A 101 -25.98 1.81 1.29
C GLU A 101 -25.06 1.33 2.42
N LYS A 102 -23.76 1.59 2.28
CA LYS A 102 -22.73 1.13 3.23
C LYS A 102 -21.42 1.89 3.04
N LYS A 103 -20.73 2.18 4.15
CA LYS A 103 -19.32 2.56 4.16
C LYS A 103 -18.45 1.31 3.97
N VAL A 104 -17.80 1.20 2.82
CA VAL A 104 -16.93 0.09 2.46
C VAL A 104 -15.55 0.33 3.07
N LYS A 105 -15.09 -0.67 3.83
CA LYS A 105 -13.77 -0.70 4.45
C LYS A 105 -12.89 -1.78 3.84
N GLY A 106 -11.60 -1.73 4.12
CA GLY A 106 -10.65 -2.77 3.70
C GLY A 106 -11.07 -4.16 4.17
N SER A 107 -11.68 -4.28 5.35
CA SER A 107 -12.22 -5.54 5.89
C SER A 107 -13.30 -6.19 5.03
N ASP A 108 -13.95 -5.45 4.13
CA ASP A 108 -14.99 -5.98 3.25
C ASP A 108 -14.43 -6.77 2.05
N PHE A 109 -13.11 -6.72 1.82
CA PHE A 109 -12.46 -7.51 0.78
C PHE A 109 -12.41 -8.99 1.14
N LYS A 110 -12.76 -9.83 0.16
CA LYS A 110 -12.48 -11.26 0.19
C LYS A 110 -11.08 -11.49 -0.33
N LEU A 111 -10.15 -11.68 0.59
CA LEU A 111 -8.74 -11.92 0.33
C LEU A 111 -8.42 -13.42 0.41
N PRO A 112 -7.48 -13.93 -0.40
CA PRO A 112 -7.03 -15.31 -0.31
C PRO A 112 -6.22 -15.52 0.98
N PRO A 113 -6.05 -16.77 1.46
CA PRO A 113 -5.37 -17.07 2.73
C PRO A 113 -3.92 -16.58 2.80
N GLN A 114 -3.29 -16.36 1.65
CA GLN A 114 -1.91 -15.89 1.55
C GLN A 114 -1.77 -14.36 1.66
N VAL A 115 -2.88 -13.64 1.84
CA VAL A 115 -2.92 -12.18 1.97
C VAL A 115 -3.63 -11.80 3.26
N GLU A 116 -2.92 -11.06 4.11
CA GLU A 116 -3.44 -10.51 5.34
C GLU A 116 -3.56 -8.98 5.23
N LEU A 117 -4.74 -8.44 5.53
CA LEU A 117 -4.94 -7.00 5.63
C LEU A 117 -4.64 -6.51 7.05
N VAL A 118 -3.61 -5.68 7.17
CA VAL A 118 -3.13 -5.14 8.46
C VAL A 118 -4.02 -4.01 8.95
N ASN A 119 -4.49 -3.12 8.07
CA ASN A 119 -5.36 -2.00 8.41
C ASN A 119 -6.81 -2.22 7.95
N GLN A 120 -7.53 -3.06 8.69
CA GLN A 120 -8.90 -3.48 8.37
C GLN A 120 -9.89 -2.30 8.25
N ASP A 121 -9.69 -1.23 9.02
CA ASP A 121 -10.55 -0.04 9.04
C ASP A 121 -10.29 0.98 7.91
N ALA A 122 -9.34 0.70 7.01
CA ALA A 122 -9.02 1.62 5.92
C ALA A 122 -10.27 1.89 5.06
N PRO A 123 -10.63 3.16 4.80
CA PRO A 123 -11.76 3.48 3.94
C PRO A 123 -11.45 3.09 2.50
N VAL A 124 -12.46 2.61 1.78
CA VAL A 124 -12.36 2.28 0.34
C VAL A 124 -13.29 3.18 -0.45
N ALA A 125 -14.59 3.12 -0.14
CA ALA A 125 -15.64 3.89 -0.79
C ALA A 125 -16.90 3.94 0.10
N THR A 126 -17.86 4.78 -0.25
CA THR A 126 -19.13 4.94 0.45
C THR A 126 -20.26 4.83 -0.56
N LEU A 127 -21.08 3.78 -0.44
CA LEU A 127 -22.30 3.62 -1.24
C LEU A 127 -23.42 4.42 -0.57
N THR A 128 -24.02 5.33 -1.32
CA THR A 128 -25.04 6.28 -0.86
C THR A 128 -26.46 5.87 -1.26
N ASP A 129 -26.61 4.92 -2.18
CA ASP A 129 -27.91 4.43 -2.65
C ASP A 129 -28.12 2.95 -2.26
N LYS A 130 -29.34 2.59 -1.86
CA LYS A 130 -29.77 1.20 -1.59
C LYS A 130 -29.66 0.29 -2.81
N LYS A 131 -29.69 0.85 -4.03
CA LYS A 131 -29.51 0.11 -5.28
C LYS A 131 -28.07 0.12 -5.80
N ALA A 132 -27.16 0.87 -5.16
CA ALA A 132 -25.77 0.90 -5.57
C ALA A 132 -25.12 -0.49 -5.40
N GLN A 133 -24.25 -0.84 -6.35
CA GLN A 133 -23.43 -2.03 -6.29
C GLN A 133 -22.01 -1.67 -6.67
N LEU A 134 -21.06 -2.10 -5.84
CA LEU A 134 -19.63 -1.98 -6.10
C LEU A 134 -19.05 -3.39 -6.22
N GLU A 135 -18.53 -3.70 -7.40
CA GLU A 135 -17.86 -4.97 -7.70
C GLU A 135 -16.49 -4.63 -8.28
N MET A 136 -15.43 -5.05 -7.60
CA MET A 136 -14.06 -4.84 -8.06
C MET A 136 -13.15 -6.00 -7.68
N GLU A 137 -12.09 -6.14 -8.47
CA GLU A 137 -11.01 -7.08 -8.29
C GLU A 137 -9.70 -6.30 -8.15
N ILE A 138 -8.90 -6.64 -7.14
CA ILE A 138 -7.58 -6.05 -6.91
C ILE A 138 -6.51 -7.11 -7.07
N GLN A 139 -5.46 -6.79 -7.82
CA GLN A 139 -4.25 -7.61 -7.88
C GLN A 139 -3.25 -7.07 -6.87
N ILE A 140 -2.73 -7.97 -6.03
CA ILE A 140 -1.80 -7.67 -4.95
C ILE A 140 -0.50 -8.40 -5.26
N GLU A 141 0.61 -7.67 -5.22
CA GLU A 141 1.92 -8.24 -5.45
C GLU A 141 2.87 -7.86 -4.34
N LYS A 142 3.91 -8.68 -4.19
CA LYS A 142 5.06 -8.41 -3.34
C LYS A 142 6.13 -7.69 -4.15
N GLY A 143 6.88 -6.81 -3.50
CA GLY A 143 7.93 -6.04 -4.14
C GLY A 143 8.78 -5.24 -3.17
N LEU A 144 9.58 -4.32 -3.70
CA LEU A 144 10.52 -3.49 -2.95
C LEU A 144 10.30 -2.02 -3.28
N GLY A 145 10.34 -1.18 -2.24
CA GLY A 145 10.33 0.27 -2.39
C GLY A 145 9.07 0.81 -3.07
N TYR A 146 9.27 1.68 -4.07
CA TYR A 146 8.23 2.29 -4.87
C TYR A 146 8.44 1.96 -6.35
N LEU A 147 7.38 1.52 -7.03
CA LEU A 147 7.41 1.22 -8.45
C LEU A 147 6.25 1.95 -9.15
N PRO A 148 6.55 2.98 -9.96
CA PRO A 148 5.52 3.70 -10.71
C PRO A 148 4.99 2.84 -11.86
N VAL A 149 3.76 3.13 -12.31
CA VAL A 149 3.08 2.37 -13.37
C VAL A 149 3.92 2.28 -14.65
N GLU A 150 4.56 3.36 -15.09
CA GLU A 150 5.29 3.42 -16.37
C GLU A 150 6.51 2.49 -16.40
N ARG A 151 7.07 2.17 -15.24
CA ARG A 151 8.22 1.26 -15.13
C ARG A 151 7.81 -0.21 -15.04
N ARG A 152 6.52 -0.52 -14.88
CA ARG A 152 6.05 -1.91 -14.84
C ARG A 152 6.01 -2.51 -16.24
N LYS A 153 7.00 -3.33 -16.54
CA LYS A 153 6.98 -4.24 -17.69
C LYS A 153 6.09 -5.45 -17.39
N LYS A 154 4.78 -5.28 -17.37
CA LYS A 154 3.84 -6.41 -17.49
C LYS A 154 3.03 -6.22 -18.76
N GLY A 155 2.77 -7.34 -19.44
CA GLY A 155 2.14 -7.41 -20.77
C GLY A 155 0.79 -6.69 -20.83
N LYS A 156 0.18 -6.70 -22.03
CA LYS A 156 -1.11 -6.05 -22.31
C LYS A 156 -2.05 -6.15 -21.11
N LEU A 157 -2.35 -5.01 -20.50
CA LEU A 157 -3.38 -4.89 -19.47
C LEU A 157 -4.69 -5.45 -20.04
N GLU A 158 -5.40 -6.23 -19.24
CA GLU A 158 -6.74 -6.64 -19.63
C GLU A 158 -7.62 -5.40 -19.84
N ILE A 159 -8.57 -5.50 -20.77
CA ILE A 159 -9.53 -4.43 -21.02
C ILE A 159 -10.33 -4.17 -19.73
N GLY A 160 -10.31 -2.93 -19.25
CA GLY A 160 -10.94 -2.51 -18.00
C GLY A 160 -10.09 -2.66 -16.73
N ALA A 161 -8.83 -3.11 -16.85
CA ALA A 161 -7.87 -3.08 -15.76
C ALA A 161 -7.15 -1.72 -15.71
N ILE A 162 -7.17 -1.08 -14.54
CA ILE A 162 -6.47 0.17 -14.25
C ILE A 162 -5.23 -0.18 -13.44
N ALA A 163 -4.05 0.22 -13.94
CA ALA A 163 -2.80 0.03 -13.22
C ALA A 163 -2.61 1.09 -12.14
N LEU A 164 -2.06 0.70 -10.99
CA LEU A 164 -1.69 1.62 -9.92
C LEU A 164 -0.19 1.56 -9.63
N ASP A 165 0.34 2.69 -9.16
CA ASP A 165 1.68 2.72 -8.58
C ASP A 165 1.72 1.80 -7.37
N ALA A 166 2.74 0.95 -7.30
CA ALA A 166 2.95 0.09 -6.15
C ALA A 166 3.87 0.75 -5.14
N ILE A 167 3.30 1.05 -3.97
CA ILE A 167 4.03 1.47 -2.78
C ILE A 167 4.26 0.23 -1.92
N PHE A 168 5.29 -0.55 -2.24
CA PHE A 168 5.63 -1.77 -1.50
C PHE A 168 6.26 -1.46 -0.14
N THR A 169 6.92 -0.30 -0.01
CA THR A 169 7.62 0.05 1.22
C THR A 169 6.66 0.10 2.43
N PRO A 170 6.97 -0.62 3.53
CA PRO A 170 6.18 -0.56 4.75
C PRO A 170 6.43 0.74 5.53
N VAL A 171 7.47 1.50 5.18
CA VAL A 171 7.87 2.73 5.88
C VAL A 171 7.30 3.95 5.18
N ARG A 172 6.56 4.79 5.92
CA ARG A 172 5.95 6.02 5.38
C ARG A 172 6.89 7.23 5.41
N ASN A 173 7.68 7.35 6.48
CA ASN A 173 8.58 8.48 6.71
C ASN A 173 9.75 8.04 7.60
N VAL A 174 10.93 8.62 7.37
CA VAL A 174 12.18 8.44 8.12
C VAL A 174 12.80 9.80 8.38
#